data_AF-A0ABD5NGL4-F1
#
_entry.id   AF-A0ABD5NGL4-F1
#
_cell.length_a   1.000
_cell.length_b   1.000
_cell.length_c   1.000
_cell.angle_alpha   90.00
_cell.angle_beta   90.00
_cell.angle_gamma   90.00
#
_symmetry.space_group_name_H-M   'P 1'
#
loop_
_entity.id
_entity.type
_entity.pdbx_description
1 polymer ?
#
loop_
_entity_poly.entity_id
_entity_poly.type
_entity_poly.pdbx_seq_one_letter_code
_entity_poly.pdbx_strand_id
1 'polypeptide(L)'
;MNRYDFGRWLGVAFVAIGVGALALTYPPSVALGAQLAALTAAGALFVLAGTPNPARDRYGPHRLLGLGDVLLGASIVASAVGTGPGDGGLFYLAVVGAGGVSLAAIGLGYIFRPDAFGLGPDGYPAE
;
A
#
# COMPACT_ATOMS: atom_id res chain seq x y z
N MET A 1 -2.91 -18.80 8.18
CA MET A 1 -2.02 -18.01 7.31
C MET A 1 -1.60 -16.79 8.09
N ASN A 2 -0.30 -16.50 8.22
CA ASN A 2 0.16 -15.34 9.00
C ASN A 2 -0.19 -14.04 8.24
N ARG A 3 -0.35 -12.92 8.94
CA ARG A 3 -0.67 -11.60 8.35
C ARG A 3 0.35 -11.20 7.27
N TYR A 4 1.62 -11.56 7.49
CA TYR A 4 2.70 -11.31 6.55
C TYR A 4 2.66 -12.21 5.31
N ASP A 5 2.15 -13.44 5.43
CA ASP A 5 1.96 -14.34 4.28
C ASP A 5 0.83 -13.83 3.38
N PHE A 6 -0.27 -13.35 3.99
CA PHE A 6 -1.35 -12.72 3.26
C PHE A 6 -0.86 -11.43 2.58
N GLY A 7 -0.16 -10.58 3.31
CA GLY A 7 0.46 -9.36 2.78
C GLY A 7 1.35 -9.67 1.57
N ARG A 8 2.19 -10.71 1.64
CA ARG A 8 3.05 -11.12 0.52
C ARG A 8 2.25 -11.41 -0.75
N TRP A 9 1.21 -12.22 -0.66
CA TRP A 9 0.42 -12.61 -1.84
C TRP A 9 -0.38 -11.44 -2.41
N LEU A 10 -0.94 -10.60 -1.54
CA LEU A 10 -1.55 -9.34 -1.95
C LEU A 10 -0.53 -8.44 -2.67
N GLY A 11 0.69 -8.38 -2.15
CA GLY A 11 1.80 -7.63 -2.74
C GLY A 11 2.18 -8.12 -4.13
N VAL A 12 2.27 -9.44 -4.32
CA VAL A 12 2.52 -10.03 -5.65
C VAL A 12 1.43 -9.63 -6.64
N ALA A 13 0.16 -9.66 -6.23
CA ALA A 13 -0.94 -9.22 -7.08
C ALA A 13 -0.82 -7.74 -7.46
N PHE A 14 -0.49 -6.86 -6.52
CA PHE A 14 -0.32 -5.43 -6.80
C PHE A 14 0.87 -5.13 -7.70
N VAL A 15 2.00 -5.83 -7.54
CA VAL A 15 3.13 -5.72 -8.47
C VAL A 15 2.70 -6.17 -9.87
N ALA A 16 2.05 -7.32 -10.00
CA ALA A 16 1.60 -7.83 -11.28
C ALA A 16 0.61 -6.88 -11.98
N ILE A 17 -0.36 -6.35 -11.23
CA ILE A 17 -1.34 -5.38 -11.74
C ILE A 17 -0.66 -4.08 -12.15
N GLY A 18 0.19 -3.51 -11.29
CA GLY A 18 0.83 -2.22 -11.58
C GLY A 18 1.80 -2.29 -12.76
N VAL A 19 2.64 -3.33 -12.83
CA VAL A 19 3.55 -3.55 -13.97
C VAL A 19 2.75 -3.85 -15.25
N GLY A 20 1.74 -4.71 -15.17
CA GLY A 20 0.88 -5.05 -16.31
C GLY A 20 0.14 -3.82 -16.85
N ALA A 21 -0.45 -3.01 -15.96
CA ALA A 21 -1.14 -1.79 -16.35
C ALA A 21 -0.18 -0.75 -16.96
N LEU A 22 1.03 -0.58 -16.40
CA LEU A 22 2.05 0.32 -16.97
C LEU A 22 2.45 -0.11 -18.39
N ALA A 23 2.64 -1.41 -18.61
CA ALA A 23 2.97 -1.94 -19.92
C ALA A 23 1.83 -1.72 -20.94
N LEU A 24 0.57 -1.94 -20.52
CA LEU A 24 -0.60 -1.79 -21.39
C LEU A 24 -0.95 -0.34 -21.71
N THR A 25 -0.53 0.62 -20.89
CA THR A 25 -0.89 2.04 -21.01
C THR A 25 0.24 2.91 -21.54
N TYR A 26 1.33 2.31 -22.02
CA TYR A 26 2.53 3.06 -22.39
C TYR A 26 2.35 3.93 -23.65
N PRO A 27 2.72 5.23 -23.62
CA PRO A 27 3.14 6.00 -22.45
C PRO A 27 1.95 6.45 -21.59
N PRO A 28 1.97 6.23 -20.25
CA PRO A 28 0.88 6.64 -19.38
C PRO A 28 0.86 8.15 -19.19
N SER A 29 -0.30 8.71 -18.82
CA SER A 29 -0.36 10.07 -18.28
C SER A 29 0.43 10.15 -16.97
N VAL A 30 0.96 11.33 -16.62
CA VAL A 30 1.78 11.50 -15.39
C VAL A 30 1.03 11.06 -14.13
N ALA A 31 -0.26 11.41 -14.03
CA ALA A 31 -1.11 11.02 -12.89
C ALA A 31 -1.29 9.50 -12.78
N LEU A 32 -1.61 8.85 -13.90
CA LEU A 32 -1.76 7.39 -13.95
C LEU A 32 -0.42 6.68 -13.68
N GLY A 33 0.67 7.18 -14.26
CA GLY A 33 2.01 6.66 -14.02
C GLY A 33 2.42 6.73 -12.56
N ALA A 34 2.19 7.87 -11.90
CA ALA A 34 2.46 8.05 -10.47
C ALA A 34 1.61 7.11 -9.60
N GLN A 35 0.31 6.98 -9.91
CA GLN A 35 -0.59 6.06 -9.24
C GLN A 35 -0.11 4.61 -9.35
N LEU A 36 0.18 4.14 -10.58
CA LEU A 36 0.62 2.78 -10.82
C LEU A 36 1.99 2.51 -10.20
N ALA A 37 2.90 3.47 -10.23
CA ALA A 37 4.19 3.37 -9.54
C ALA A 37 4.02 3.24 -8.02
N ALA A 38 3.14 4.03 -7.41
CA ALA A 38 2.83 3.93 -5.99
C ALA A 38 2.21 2.57 -5.63
N LEU A 39 1.28 2.07 -6.46
CA LEU A 39 0.68 0.74 -6.30
C LEU A 39 1.73 -0.37 -6.39
N THR A 40 2.60 -0.32 -7.39
CA THR A 40 3.69 -1.30 -7.56
C THR A 40 4.67 -1.24 -6.39
N ALA A 41 5.04 -0.05 -5.93
CA ALA A 41 5.92 0.13 -4.78
C ALA A 41 5.28 -0.40 -3.48
N ALA A 42 3.99 -0.14 -3.26
CA ALA A 42 3.23 -0.72 -2.15
C ALA A 42 3.25 -2.26 -2.20
N GLY A 43 2.98 -2.83 -3.37
CA GLY A 43 3.05 -4.28 -3.56
C GLY A 43 4.43 -4.86 -3.27
N ALA A 44 5.50 -4.20 -3.73
CA ALA A 44 6.87 -4.61 -3.46
C ALA A 44 7.18 -4.60 -1.96
N LEU A 45 6.76 -3.57 -1.23
CA LEU A 45 6.94 -3.49 0.22
C LEU A 45 6.19 -4.61 0.97
N PHE A 46 4.99 -4.97 0.53
CA PHE A 46 4.27 -6.10 1.11
C PHE A 46 4.97 -7.44 0.85
N VAL A 47 5.54 -7.63 -0.34
CA VAL A 47 6.37 -8.81 -0.65
C VAL A 47 7.60 -8.85 0.25
N LEU A 48 8.28 -7.71 0.43
CA LEU A 48 9.44 -7.60 1.31
C LEU A 48 9.08 -7.83 2.78
N ALA A 49 7.93 -7.35 3.25
CA ALA A 49 7.47 -7.59 4.62
C ALA A 49 7.21 -9.09 4.88
N GLY A 50 6.67 -9.80 3.88
CA GLY A 50 6.29 -11.21 4.00
C GLY A 50 7.37 -12.23 3.63
N THR A 51 8.53 -11.79 3.14
CA THR A 51 9.60 -12.70 2.69
C THR A 51 10.85 -12.51 3.55
N PRO A 52 11.59 -13.56 3.93
CA PRO A 52 12.90 -13.38 4.57
C PRO A 52 13.85 -12.63 3.62
N ASN A 53 14.33 -11.45 4.03
CA ASN A 53 15.27 -10.64 3.24
C ASN A 53 15.96 -9.58 4.12
N PRO A 54 17.10 -9.01 3.68
CA PRO A 54 17.87 -8.06 4.48
C PRO A 54 17.12 -6.77 4.86
N ALA A 55 16.17 -6.32 4.03
CA ALA A 55 15.39 -5.11 4.33
C ALA A 55 14.40 -5.38 5.47
N ARG A 56 13.78 -6.57 5.48
CA ARG A 56 12.91 -7.01 6.58
C ARG A 56 13.67 -7.09 7.90
N ASP A 57 14.88 -7.63 7.88
CA ASP A 57 15.69 -7.78 9.08
C ASP A 57 16.19 -6.42 9.60
N ARG A 58 16.48 -5.48 8.70
CA ARG A 58 16.97 -4.14 9.05
C ARG A 58 15.88 -3.20 9.55
N TYR A 59 14.71 -3.20 8.92
CA TYR A 59 13.65 -2.22 9.18
C TYR A 59 12.48 -2.78 9.96
N GLY A 60 12.38 -4.11 10.08
CA GLY A 60 11.23 -4.80 10.67
C GLY A 60 10.08 -4.95 9.66
N PRO A 61 9.38 -6.10 9.67
CA PRO A 61 8.27 -6.36 8.74
C PRO A 61 7.11 -5.38 8.93
N HIS A 62 6.86 -4.93 10.16
CA HIS A 62 5.79 -3.97 10.48
C HIS A 62 5.95 -2.63 9.78
N ARG A 63 7.17 -2.09 9.67
CA ARG A 63 7.42 -0.80 9.02
C ARG A 63 7.30 -0.88 7.52
N LEU A 64 7.77 -1.99 6.94
CA LEU A 64 7.63 -2.25 5.50
C LEU A 64 6.15 -2.38 5.13
N LEU A 65 5.40 -3.15 5.92
CA LEU A 65 3.96 -3.30 5.73
C LEU A 65 3.24 -1.96 5.90
N GLY A 66 3.53 -1.21 6.97
CA GLY A 66 2.92 0.09 7.20
C GLY A 66 3.25 1.12 6.10
N LEU A 67 4.48 1.14 5.59
CA LEU A 67 4.84 2.00 4.45
C LEU A 67 4.12 1.57 3.17
N GLY A 68 3.92 0.27 2.97
CA GLY A 68 3.11 -0.26 1.88
C GLY A 68 1.66 0.22 1.94
N ASP A 69 1.04 0.20 3.13
CA ASP A 69 -0.33 0.71 3.34
C ASP A 69 -0.43 2.22 3.08
N VAL A 70 0.59 3.00 3.49
CA VAL A 70 0.67 4.44 3.18
C VAL A 70 0.72 4.68 1.67
N LEU A 71 1.56 3.95 0.94
CA LEU A 71 1.66 4.09 -0.52
C LEU A 71 0.41 3.61 -1.23
N LEU A 72 -0.21 2.53 -0.75
CA LEU A 72 -1.48 2.05 -1.29
C LEU A 72 -2.57 3.09 -1.09
N GLY A 73 -2.68 3.67 0.10
CA GLY A 73 -3.62 4.74 0.41
C GLY A 73 -3.41 5.96 -0.49
N ALA A 74 -2.17 6.37 -0.71
CA ALA A 74 -1.82 7.44 -1.64
C ALA A 74 -2.22 7.10 -3.09
N SER A 75 -2.02 5.86 -3.54
CA SER A 75 -2.41 5.42 -4.89
C SER A 75 -3.93 5.47 -5.09
N ILE A 76 -4.70 5.11 -4.05
CA ILE A 76 -6.16 5.15 -4.07
C ILE A 76 -6.63 6.60 -4.22
N VAL A 77 -6.08 7.53 -3.44
CA VAL A 77 -6.41 8.96 -3.56
C VAL A 77 -6.02 9.51 -4.93
N ALA A 78 -4.84 9.14 -5.45
CA ALA A 78 -4.38 9.58 -6.77
C ALA A 78 -5.33 9.15 -7.90
N SER A 79 -5.97 7.98 -7.79
CA SER A 79 -6.97 7.51 -8.75
C SER A 79 -8.21 8.41 -8.84
N ALA A 80 -8.54 9.07 -7.73
CA ALA A 80 -9.69 9.95 -7.61
C ALA A 80 -9.44 11.31 -8.28
N VAL A 81 -8.20 11.78 -8.32
CA VAL A 81 -7.84 13.09 -8.89
C VAL A 81 -8.03 13.14 -10.41
N GLY A 82 -7.94 11.99 -11.09
CA GLY A 82 -8.13 11.89 -12.54
C GLY A 82 -9.59 11.70 -12.99
N THR A 83 -10.51 11.42 -12.08
CA THR A 83 -11.93 11.18 -12.37
C THR A 83 -12.69 12.50 -12.22
N GLY A 84 -13.00 13.14 -13.35
CA GLY A 84 -13.74 14.42 -13.37
C GLY A 84 -15.11 14.32 -12.67
N PRO A 85 -15.68 15.46 -12.21
CA PRO A 85 -16.93 15.48 -11.47
C PRO A 85 -18.12 15.21 -12.41
N GLY A 86 -18.41 13.94 -12.67
CA GLY A 86 -19.71 13.50 -13.19
C GLY A 86 -20.77 13.40 -12.09
N ASP A 87 -22.00 12.99 -12.44
CA ASP A 87 -23.07 12.70 -11.48
C ASP A 87 -22.63 11.54 -10.55
N GLY A 88 -22.19 11.89 -9.34
CA GLY A 88 -21.60 10.96 -8.36
C GLY A 88 -20.13 11.22 -8.00
N GLY A 89 -19.46 12.16 -8.69
CA GLY A 89 -18.03 12.44 -8.49
C GLY A 89 -17.67 12.87 -7.07
N LEU A 90 -18.50 13.68 -6.40
CA LEU A 90 -18.24 14.10 -5.02
C LEU A 90 -18.36 12.95 -4.01
N PHE A 91 -19.35 12.08 -4.19
CA PHE A 91 -19.50 10.90 -3.33
C PHE A 91 -18.34 9.93 -3.53
N TYR A 92 -17.97 9.65 -4.79
CA TYR A 92 -16.81 8.83 -5.12
C TYR A 92 -15.52 9.39 -4.52
N LEU A 93 -15.25 10.70 -4.69
CA LEU A 93 -14.10 11.38 -4.11
C LEU A 93 -14.08 11.26 -2.58
N ALA A 94 -15.23 11.44 -1.92
CA ALA A 94 -15.32 11.31 -0.47
C ALA A 94 -15.03 9.88 0.00
N VAL A 95 -15.59 8.87 -0.65
CA VAL A 95 -15.36 7.45 -0.31
C VAL A 95 -13.91 7.04 -0.54
N VAL A 96 -13.36 7.38 -1.72
CA VAL A 96 -11.97 7.05 -2.08
C VAL A 96 -10.98 7.81 -1.22
N GLY A 97 -11.25 9.09 -0.95
CA GLY A 97 -10.46 9.92 -0.03
C GLY A 97 -10.46 9.34 1.38
N ALA A 98 -11.63 9.01 1.92
CA ALA A 98 -11.76 8.42 3.26
C ALA A 98 -11.06 7.05 3.33
N GLY A 99 -11.24 6.20 2.32
CA GLY A 99 -10.59 4.88 2.25
C GLY A 99 -9.07 5.00 2.17
N GLY A 100 -8.56 5.85 1.29
CA GLY A 100 -7.12 6.06 1.13
C GLY A 100 -6.46 6.67 2.38
N VAL A 101 -7.08 7.67 2.99
CA VAL A 101 -6.59 8.29 4.24
C VAL A 101 -6.64 7.31 5.41
N SER A 102 -7.71 6.54 5.53
CA SER A 102 -7.84 5.52 6.59
C SER A 102 -6.75 4.48 6.47
N LEU A 103 -6.49 3.99 5.25
CA LEU A 103 -5.44 3.02 5.01
C LEU A 103 -4.05 3.59 5.32
N ALA A 104 -3.78 4.83 4.91
CA ALA A 104 -2.53 5.50 5.26
C ALA A 104 -2.38 5.68 6.77
N ALA A 105 -3.46 6.02 7.48
CA ALA A 105 -3.44 6.13 8.94
C ALA A 105 -3.16 4.78 9.62
N ILE A 106 -3.72 3.68 9.12
CA ILE A 106 -3.41 2.32 9.58
C ILE A 106 -1.92 2.02 9.37
N GLY A 107 -1.39 2.35 8.19
CA GLY A 107 0.03 2.15 7.87
C GLY A 107 0.97 2.94 8.80
N LEU A 108 0.65 4.20 9.09
CA LEU A 108 1.37 5.00 10.08
C LEU A 108 1.25 4.40 11.49
N GLY A 109 0.09 3.83 11.83
CA GLY A 109 -0.11 3.07 13.05
C GLY A 109 0.86 1.91 13.16
N TYR A 110 1.00 1.11 12.12
CA TYR A 110 1.98 0.02 12.09
C TYR A 110 3.41 0.53 12.32
N ILE A 111 3.79 1.68 11.74
CA ILE A 111 5.15 2.22 11.86
C ILE A 111 5.44 2.77 13.26
N PHE A 112 4.51 3.56 13.81
CA PHE A 112 4.76 4.36 15.03
C PHE A 112 4.15 3.77 16.31
N ARG A 113 3.17 2.88 16.20
CA ARG A 113 2.45 2.27 17.32
C ARG A 113 2.27 0.75 17.11
N PRO A 114 3.36 -0.01 16.90
CA PRO A 114 3.27 -1.45 16.65
C PRO A 114 2.60 -2.23 17.80
N ASP A 115 2.73 -1.73 19.03
CA ASP A 115 2.11 -2.24 20.24
C ASP A 115 0.57 -2.28 20.15
N ALA A 116 -0.04 -1.27 19.52
CA ALA A 116 -1.49 -1.22 19.28
C ALA A 116 -1.98 -2.37 18.37
N PHE A 117 -1.06 -3.03 17.64
CA PHE A 117 -1.33 -4.16 16.75
C PHE A 117 -0.82 -5.50 17.32
N GLY A 118 -0.45 -5.52 18.61
CA GLY A 118 0.12 -6.68 19.30
C GLY A 118 1.50 -7.07 18.79
N LEU A 119 2.27 -6.09 18.29
CA LEU A 119 3.63 -6.29 17.79
C LEU A 119 4.65 -5.65 18.72
N GLY A 120 5.77 -6.33 18.94
CA GLY A 120 6.96 -5.81 19.59
C GLY A 120 7.69 -4.77 18.72
N PRO A 121 8.77 -4.17 19.26
CA PRO A 121 9.53 -3.11 18.58
C PRO A 121 10.18 -3.57 17.27
N ASP A 122 10.40 -4.88 17.14
CA ASP A 122 10.94 -5.57 15.96
C ASP A 122 9.85 -5.89 14.92
N GLY A 123 8.57 -5.77 15.27
CA GLY A 123 7.43 -6.08 14.41
C GLY A 123 6.99 -7.54 14.46
N TYR A 124 7.47 -8.32 15.40
CA TYR A 124 6.96 -9.67 15.64
C TYR A 124 5.96 -9.66 16.79
N PRO A 125 5.07 -10.65 16.91
CA PRO A 125 4.19 -10.76 18.07
C PRO A 125 5.02 -10.70 19.35
N ALA A 126 4.67 -9.81 20.27
CA ALA A 126 5.28 -9.80 21.59
C ALA A 126 4.90 -11.10 22.30
N GLU A 127 5.89 -11.92 22.67
CA GLU A 127 5.68 -13.09 23.53
C GLU A 127 5.22 -12.69 24.94
#